data_AF-A0A969V7B6-F1
#
_entry.id   AF-A0A969V7B6-F1
#
_cell.length_a   1.000
_cell.length_b   1.000
_cell.length_c   1.000
_cell.angle_alpha   90.00
_cell.angle_beta   90.00
_cell.angle_gamma   90.00
#
_symmetry.space_group_name_H-M   'P 1'
#
loop_
_entity.id
_entity.type
_entity.pdbx_description
1 polymer ?
#
loop_
_entity_poly.entity_id
_entity_poly.type
_entity_poly.pdbx_seq_one_letter_code
_entity_poly.pdbx_strand_id
1 'polypeptide(L)'
;MSLDQVNAFYEVLMSDQLIYEQYYNQCCVRGLFGIWDWDKAKIVNFAATLGYIFTEDELDEVWYGDESGISESSSNLSQIYQDTSVFLV
;
A
#
# COMPACT_ATOMS: atom_id res chain seq x y z
N MET A 1 -16.08 -11.30 6.00
CA MET A 1 -15.37 -12.27 5.16
C MET A 1 -13.94 -12.33 5.71
N SER A 2 -12.98 -13.07 5.13
CA SER A 2 -11.64 -13.19 5.72
C SER A 2 -10.64 -12.26 5.06
N LEU A 3 -9.90 -11.47 5.84
CA LEU A 3 -8.76 -10.66 5.38
C LEU A 3 -7.69 -11.50 4.67
N ASP A 4 -7.68 -12.82 4.90
CA ASP A 4 -6.80 -13.76 4.21
C ASP A 4 -6.91 -13.66 2.68
N GLN A 5 -8.10 -13.38 2.14
CA GLN A 5 -8.30 -13.21 0.70
C GLN A 5 -7.62 -11.95 0.16
N VAL A 6 -7.65 -10.86 0.93
CA VAL A 6 -7.00 -9.59 0.57
C VAL A 6 -5.48 -9.76 0.61
N ASN A 7 -4.97 -10.43 1.64
CA ASN A 7 -3.54 -10.71 1.79
C ASN A 7 -3.02 -11.64 0.68
N ALA A 8 -3.72 -12.74 0.39
CA ALA A 8 -3.36 -13.67 -0.68
C ALA A 8 -3.38 -13.00 -2.06
N PHE A 9 -4.35 -12.10 -2.30
CA PHE A 9 -4.38 -11.27 -3.49
C PHE A 9 -3.10 -10.42 -3.62
N TYR A 10 -2.69 -9.73 -2.55
CA TYR A 10 -1.49 -8.90 -2.57
C TYR A 10 -0.19 -9.70 -2.71
N GLU A 11 -0.10 -10.91 -2.13
CA GLU A 11 1.05 -11.80 -2.32
C GLU A 11 1.26 -12.15 -3.80
N VAL A 12 0.19 -12.52 -4.51
CA VAL A 12 0.25 -12.80 -5.95
C VAL A 12 0.59 -11.55 -6.74
N LEU A 13 -0.01 -10.42 -6.38
CA LEU A 13 0.20 -9.13 -7.03
C LEU A 13 1.65 -8.65 -6.93
N MET A 14 2.33 -8.90 -5.81
CA MET A 14 3.74 -8.57 -5.62
C MET A 14 4.69 -9.59 -6.27
N SER A 15 4.23 -10.83 -6.47
CA SER A 15 5.05 -11.93 -7.01
C SER A 15 5.05 -12.00 -8.53
N ASP A 16 4.00 -11.50 -9.20
CA ASP A 16 3.87 -11.50 -10.66
C ASP A 16 3.87 -10.07 -11.22
N GLN A 17 4.94 -9.73 -11.94
CA GLN A 17 5.11 -8.40 -12.54
C GLN A 17 4.02 -8.07 -13.57
N LEU A 18 3.55 -9.05 -14.34
CA LEU A 18 2.56 -8.82 -15.39
C LEU A 18 1.18 -8.51 -14.77
N ILE A 19 0.84 -9.19 -13.68
CA ILE A 19 -0.37 -8.89 -12.90
C ILE A 19 -0.25 -7.51 -12.26
N TYR A 20 0.90 -7.18 -11.68
CA TYR A 20 1.15 -5.86 -11.09
C TYR A 20 0.95 -4.73 -12.11
N GLU A 21 1.50 -4.87 -13.33
CA GLU A 21 1.36 -3.87 -14.39
C GLU A 21 -0.11 -3.69 -14.81
N GLN A 22 -0.89 -4.77 -14.87
CA GLN A 22 -2.33 -4.69 -15.16
C GLN A 22 -3.09 -3.99 -14.04
N TYR A 23 -2.82 -4.37 -12.79
CA TYR A 23 -3.38 -3.74 -11.61
C TYR A 23 -3.10 -2.24 -11.60
N TYR A 24 -1.84 -1.85 -11.82
CA TYR A 24 -1.43 -0.46 -11.87
C TYR A 24 -2.15 0.30 -12.98
N ASN A 25 -2.22 -0.24 -14.19
CA ASN A 25 -2.86 0.46 -15.31
C ASN A 25 -4.39 0.56 -15.18
N GLN A 26 -5.04 -0.41 -14.55
CA GLN A 26 -6.51 -0.45 -14.44
C GLN A 26 -7.02 0.24 -13.18
N CYS A 27 -6.36 0.04 -12.04
CA CYS A 27 -6.83 0.45 -10.73
C CYS A 27 -6.22 1.78 -10.28
N CYS A 28 -5.08 2.20 -10.85
CA CYS A 28 -4.45 3.47 -10.52
C CYS A 28 -4.98 4.59 -11.42
N VAL A 29 -5.72 5.52 -10.83
CA VAL A 29 -6.19 6.72 -11.50
C VAL A 29 -5.18 7.83 -11.26
N ARG A 30 -4.69 8.41 -12.36
CA ARG A 30 -3.71 9.49 -12.32
C ARG A 30 -4.45 10.83 -12.29
N GLY A 31 -4.52 11.44 -11.11
CA GLY A 31 -5.19 12.72 -10.90
C GLY A 31 -4.44 13.92 -11.49
N LEU A 32 -5.12 15.07 -11.58
CA LEU A 32 -4.67 16.31 -12.24
C LEU A 32 -3.53 17.07 -11.50
N PHE A 33 -2.75 16.41 -10.66
CA PHE A 33 -1.57 16.98 -9.98
C PHE A 33 -0.47 15.93 -9.76
N GLY A 34 -0.51 14.81 -10.50
CA GLY A 34 0.42 13.70 -10.28
C GLY A 34 0.12 12.89 -9.01
N ILE A 35 -1.05 13.10 -8.40
CA ILE A 35 -1.55 12.26 -7.31
C ILE A 35 -2.02 10.94 -7.91
N TRP A 36 -1.51 9.84 -7.36
CA TRP A 36 -1.99 8.49 -7.65
C TRP A 36 -3.15 8.19 -6.72
N ASP A 37 -4.32 7.96 -7.29
CA ASP A 37 -5.52 7.57 -6.56
C ASP A 37 -5.87 6.13 -6.91
N TRP A 38 -6.01 5.29 -5.89
CA TRP A 38 -6.31 3.87 -6.06
C TRP A 38 -7.81 3.67 -5.91
N ASP A 39 -8.47 3.27 -7.00
CA ASP A 39 -9.91 3.06 -7.03
C ASP A 39 -10.27 1.70 -6.42
N LYS A 40 -10.74 1.69 -5.17
CA LYS A 40 -11.07 0.47 -4.41
C LYS A 40 -12.07 -0.43 -5.14
N ALA A 41 -13.08 0.14 -5.79
CA ALA A 41 -14.08 -0.61 -6.53
C ALA A 41 -13.44 -1.38 -7.69
N LYS A 42 -12.49 -0.74 -8.38
CA LYS A 42 -11.71 -1.42 -9.45
C LYS A 42 -10.78 -2.49 -8.89
N ILE A 43 -10.18 -2.28 -7.73
CA ILE A 43 -9.32 -3.28 -7.07
C ILE A 43 -10.12 -4.52 -6.72
N VAL A 44 -11.27 -4.35 -6.09
CA VAL A 44 -12.19 -5.45 -5.76
C VAL A 44 -12.64 -6.18 -7.02
N ASN A 45 -12.98 -5.45 -8.07
CA ASN A 45 -13.37 -6.06 -9.35
C ASN A 45 -12.21 -6.84 -9.98
N PHE A 46 -11.01 -6.27 -10.01
CA PHE A 46 -9.81 -6.89 -10.54
C PHE A 46 -9.45 -8.16 -9.76
N ALA A 47 -9.49 -8.12 -8.44
CA ALA A 47 -9.28 -9.28 -7.58
C ALA A 47 -10.29 -10.40 -7.88
N ALA A 48 -11.56 -10.05 -8.12
CA ALA A 48 -12.58 -11.02 -8.52
C ALA A 48 -12.27 -11.69 -9.87
N THR A 49 -11.62 -11.00 -10.82
CA THR A 49 -11.17 -11.61 -12.09
C THR A 49 -10.07 -12.66 -11.89
N LEU A 50 -9.30 -12.56 -10.80
CA LEU A 50 -8.25 -13.50 -10.42
C LEU A 50 -8.75 -14.60 -9.48
N GLY A 51 -10.03 -14.56 -9.08
CA GLY A 51 -10.67 -15.54 -8.20
C GLY A 51 -10.65 -15.19 -6.71
N TYR A 52 -10.18 -13.99 -6.33
CA TYR A 52 -10.23 -13.50 -4.96
C TYR A 52 -11.54 -12.73 -4.72
N ILE A 53 -12.24 -13.05 -3.63
CA ILE A 53 -13.52 -12.41 -3.32
C ILE A 53 -13.40 -11.70 -1.97
N PHE A 54 -13.38 -10.38 -2.02
CA PHE A 54 -13.41 -9.50 -0.85
C PHE A 54 -14.17 -8.21 -1.19
N THR A 55 -14.50 -7.43 -0.16
CA THR A 55 -15.23 -6.16 -0.26
C THR A 55 -14.32 -4.95 -0.10
N GLU A 56 -14.81 -3.75 -0.44
CA GLU A 56 -14.06 -2.50 -0.22
C GLU A 56 -13.78 -2.26 1.27
N ASP A 57 -14.72 -2.65 2.15
CA ASP A 57 -14.56 -2.52 3.60
C ASP A 57 -13.39 -3.38 4.12
N GLU A 58 -13.21 -4.58 3.57
CA GLU A 58 -12.09 -5.46 3.92
C GLU A 58 -10.76 -4.98 3.37
N LEU A 59 -10.78 -4.34 2.19
CA LEU A 59 -9.61 -3.66 1.64
C LEU A 59 -9.21 -2.48 2.52
N ASP A 60 -10.18 -1.72 3.01
CA ASP A 60 -9.97 -0.61 3.95
C ASP A 60 -9.41 -1.09 5.29
N GLU A 61 -9.86 -2.24 5.78
CA GLU A 61 -9.32 -2.84 7.00
C GLU A 61 -7.84 -3.23 6.82
N VAL A 62 -7.40 -3.69 5.65
CA VAL A 62 -5.98 -3.94 5.38
C VAL A 62 -5.17 -2.64 5.22
N TRP A 63 -5.75 -1.60 4.61
CA TRP A 63 -5.05 -0.34 4.37
C TRP A 63 -4.94 0.56 5.60
N TYR A 64 -5.96 0.52 6.46
CA TYR A 64 -6.14 1.47 7.56
C TYR A 64 -6.41 0.80 8.91
N GLY A 65 -6.70 -0.51 8.95
CA GLY A 65 -7.05 -1.23 10.18
C GLY A 65 -5.89 -1.50 11.13
N ASP A 66 -4.66 -1.05 10.82
CA ASP A 66 -3.52 -1.11 11.73
C ASP A 66 -3.43 0.13 12.65
N GLU A 67 -4.57 0.60 13.19
CA GLU A 67 -4.60 1.68 14.18
C GLU A 67 -4.61 1.18 15.64
N SER A 68 -4.36 -0.11 15.88
CA SER A 68 -4.26 -0.64 17.25
C SER A 68 -3.04 -1.52 17.50
N GLY A 69 -1.83 -0.95 17.32
CA GLY A 69 -0.63 -1.55 17.87
C GLY A 69 0.70 -0.90 17.49
N ILE A 70 1.22 -0.06 18.39
CA ILE A 70 2.63 0.40 18.49
C ILE A 70 2.96 1.71 17.75
N SER A 71 2.51 2.79 18.39
CA SER A 71 3.34 3.98 18.60
C SER A 71 4.46 3.68 19.61
N GLU A 72 5.49 2.93 19.20
CA GLU A 72 6.83 2.87 19.84
C GLU A 72 7.79 2.45 18.71
N SER A 73 8.65 3.26 18.11
CA SER A 73 9.45 4.38 18.60
C SER A 73 9.87 5.23 17.40
N SER A 74 9.28 6.41 17.19
CA SER A 74 9.77 7.41 16.22
C SER A 74 10.63 8.50 16.88
N SER A 75 11.18 8.23 18.07
CA SER A 75 12.11 9.13 18.76
C SER A 75 13.58 8.86 18.42
N ASN A 76 13.92 8.61 17.15
CA ASN A 76 15.31 8.58 16.69
C ASN A 76 15.48 8.97 15.21
N LEU A 77 14.70 9.94 14.73
CA LEU A 77 14.96 10.56 13.41
C LEU A 77 15.52 11.99 13.51
N SER A 78 15.79 12.50 14.72
CA SER A 78 16.44 13.80 14.91
C SER A 78 17.98 13.75 15.00
N GLN A 79 18.61 12.59 14.77
CA GLN A 79 20.07 12.44 14.94
C GLN A 79 20.87 12.27 13.64
N ILE A 80 20.23 12.43 12.47
CA ILE A 80 20.90 12.33 11.17
C ILE A 80 21.18 13.72 10.54
N TYR A 81 20.70 14.82 11.14
CA TYR A 81 20.94 16.19 10.66
C TYR A 81 21.83 17.05 11.60
N GLN A 82 22.83 16.46 12.26
CA GLN A 82 23.83 17.22 13.03
C GLN A 82 25.29 16.89 12.65
N ASP A 83 25.56 16.02 11.68
CA ASP A 83 26.93 15.73 11.23
C ASP A 83 27.27 16.47 9.93
N THR A 84 27.17 17.79 9.97
CA THR A 84 27.91 18.66 9.04
C THR A 84 28.25 19.97 9.75
N SER A 85 29.26 19.92 10.61
CA SER A 85 29.97 21.13 11.01
C SER A 85 31.40 20.81 11.45
N VAL A 86 32.32 21.44 10.70
CA VAL A 86 33.72 21.78 11.04
C VAL A 86 34.78 20.75 10.67
N PHE A 87 35.18 20.82 9.40
CA PHE A 87 36.60 20.84 9.03
C PHE A 87 37.24 22.05 9.73
N LEU A 88 38.18 21.82 10.67
CA LEU A 88 39.29 22.71 11.06
C LEU A 88 40.01 22.12 12.28
N VAL A 89 41.08 21.35 12.05
CA VAL A 89 42.38 21.46 12.74
C VAL A 89 43.47 21.20 11.72
#